data_AF-A0A0C9S5I1-F1
#
_entry.id   AF-A0A0C9S5I1-F1
#
_cell.length_a   1.000
_cell.length_b   1.000
_cell.length_c   1.000
_cell.angle_alpha   90.00
_cell.angle_beta   90.00
_cell.angle_gamma   90.00
#
_symmetry.space_group_name_H-M   'P 1'
#
loop_
_entity.id
_entity.type
_entity.pdbx_description
1 polymer ?
#
loop_
_entity_poly.entity_id
_entity_poly.type
_entity_poly.pdbx_seq_one_letter_code
_entity_poly.pdbx_strand_id
1 'polypeptide(L)'
;MVRLSSVALLLAATCLHVHSAHGKGKVSCKDAKGKDVDWFVLYKLPKTRQTNNNFMALTGHEMLYYDSKSGKGIWSLLAGSIYGKENNPVWHTLAPIYQNETDVAYVAYNDQLPHEFNGTRGGHTKGILMAGTKKKEGIAWLQHSVPRFLQAVTKGYRYPENGLENGQLFFCISVPVKYADVLAIHLQVQAANVYQRNAPKWAQAYPEFWRILNKEYMRRVPKDLLKVDFLLTNKRKLVMAIAKPPNYPKDIYTQELGHQMNDSITVQSWKNGAGGAQDQHC
;
A
#
# COMPACT_ATOMS: atom_id res chain seq x y z
N MET A 1 49.56 -52.82 19.80
CA MET A 1 48.33 -52.04 20.11
C MET A 1 48.57 -50.60 19.66
N VAL A 2 48.06 -50.24 18.48
CA VAL A 2 48.23 -48.91 17.87
C VAL A 2 47.07 -48.03 18.31
N ARG A 3 47.34 -46.88 18.94
CA ARG A 3 46.33 -45.88 19.30
C ARG A 3 45.93 -45.09 18.05
N LEU A 4 44.67 -45.19 17.63
CA LEU A 4 44.06 -44.26 16.68
C LEU A 4 43.63 -42.99 17.43
N SER A 5 44.25 -41.86 17.10
CA SER A 5 43.78 -40.54 17.49
C SER A 5 42.68 -40.11 16.50
N SER A 6 41.45 -39.97 16.99
CA SER A 6 40.34 -39.45 16.20
C SER A 6 40.40 -37.92 16.15
N VAL A 7 40.62 -37.34 14.97
CA VAL A 7 40.54 -35.90 14.75
C VAL A 7 39.09 -35.57 14.39
N ALA A 8 38.38 -34.88 15.29
CA ALA A 8 37.04 -34.37 15.02
C ALA A 8 37.15 -33.07 14.21
N LEU A 9 36.67 -33.10 12.97
CA LEU A 9 36.59 -31.93 12.09
C LEU A 9 35.33 -31.12 12.44
N LEU A 10 35.48 -30.02 13.19
CA LEU A 10 34.39 -29.07 13.42
C LEU A 10 34.18 -28.21 12.16
N LEU A 11 33.14 -28.53 11.39
CA LEU A 11 32.61 -27.66 10.33
C LEU A 11 31.84 -26.50 10.97
N ALA A 12 32.51 -25.37 11.18
CA ALA A 12 31.86 -24.12 11.54
C ALA A 12 31.08 -23.58 10.32
N ALA A 13 29.77 -23.80 10.32
CA ALA A 13 28.87 -23.15 9.38
C ALA A 13 28.76 -21.66 9.75
N THR A 14 29.57 -20.83 9.10
CA THR A 14 29.44 -19.37 9.18
C THR A 14 28.14 -18.95 8.49
N CYS A 15 27.08 -18.77 9.27
CA CYS A 15 25.88 -18.06 8.83
C CYS A 15 26.28 -16.61 8.50
N LEU A 16 26.63 -16.36 7.24
CA LEU A 16 26.68 -15.01 6.69
C LEU A 16 25.27 -14.44 6.77
N HIS A 17 25.00 -13.64 7.80
CA HIS A 17 23.86 -12.75 7.83
C HIS A 17 24.01 -11.76 6.67
N VAL A 18 23.45 -12.11 5.52
CA VAL A 18 23.24 -11.14 4.44
C VAL A 18 22.25 -10.12 4.99
N HIS A 19 22.76 -9.02 5.53
CA HIS A 19 21.99 -7.81 5.72
C HIS A 19 21.51 -7.40 4.35
N SER A 20 20.27 -7.77 4.03
CA SER A 20 19.61 -7.31 2.81
C SER A 20 19.65 -5.78 2.86
N ALA A 21 20.43 -5.18 1.96
CA ALA A 21 20.59 -3.75 1.92
C ALA A 21 19.26 -3.13 1.51
N HIS A 22 18.48 -2.73 2.52
CA HIS A 22 17.15 -2.22 2.29
C HIS A 22 17.18 -0.98 1.40
N GLY A 23 16.39 -1.01 0.32
CA GLY A 23 16.27 0.11 -0.59
C GLY A 23 17.22 0.10 -1.81
N LYS A 24 18.08 -0.90 -2.03
CA LYS A 24 18.97 -0.93 -3.21
C LYS A 24 18.35 -1.49 -4.52
N GLY A 25 17.04 -1.76 -4.53
CA GLY A 25 16.33 -2.35 -5.66
C GLY A 25 15.29 -1.44 -6.31
N LYS A 26 14.57 -2.00 -7.29
CA LYS A 26 13.44 -1.33 -7.96
C LYS A 26 12.39 -0.87 -6.95
N VAL A 27 11.80 0.30 -7.20
CA VAL A 27 10.58 0.72 -6.52
C VAL A 27 9.47 -0.26 -6.90
N SER A 28 9.00 -1.01 -5.90
CA SER A 28 8.04 -2.10 -6.02
C SER A 28 7.50 -2.44 -4.63
N CYS A 29 6.35 -3.11 -4.58
CA CYS A 29 5.85 -3.74 -3.39
C CYS A 29 6.84 -4.80 -2.89
N LYS A 30 7.04 -4.86 -1.57
CA LYS A 30 7.93 -5.83 -0.93
C LYS A 30 7.13 -6.75 -0.02
N ASP A 31 7.54 -8.01 0.05
CA ASP A 31 7.06 -8.94 1.06
C ASP A 31 7.63 -8.65 2.45
N ALA A 32 7.18 -9.42 3.44
CA ALA A 32 7.63 -9.32 4.83
C ALA A 32 9.15 -9.51 4.99
N LYS A 33 9.84 -10.11 4.02
CA LYS A 33 11.30 -10.30 4.05
C LYS A 33 12.05 -9.30 3.18
N GLY A 34 11.35 -8.30 2.65
CA GLY A 34 11.92 -7.25 1.81
C GLY A 34 12.17 -7.64 0.36
N LYS A 35 11.65 -8.78 -0.12
CA LYS A 35 11.81 -9.19 -1.52
C LYS A 35 10.66 -8.65 -2.38
N ASP A 36 10.93 -8.40 -3.65
CA ASP A 36 9.94 -7.88 -4.59
C ASP A 36 8.76 -8.84 -4.77
N VAL A 37 7.55 -8.29 -4.71
CA VAL A 37 6.29 -8.98 -5.05
C VAL A 37 5.50 -8.16 -6.06
N ASP A 38 4.69 -8.84 -6.86
CA ASP A 38 3.91 -8.19 -7.91
C ASP A 38 2.73 -7.40 -7.34
N TRP A 39 2.13 -7.93 -6.28
CA TRP A 39 1.11 -7.28 -5.46
C TRP A 39 1.04 -7.96 -4.10
N PHE A 40 0.48 -7.28 -3.10
CA PHE A 40 0.07 -7.88 -1.83
C PHE A 40 -1.19 -7.22 -1.26
N VAL A 41 -1.91 -8.00 -0.46
CA VAL A 41 -2.93 -7.53 0.49
C VAL A 41 -2.43 -7.79 1.89
N LEU A 42 -2.57 -6.81 2.76
CA LEU A 42 -2.24 -6.93 4.18
C LEU A 42 -3.45 -6.46 4.99
N TYR A 43 -3.91 -7.31 5.89
CA TYR A 43 -4.95 -7.00 6.85
C TYR A 43 -4.32 -6.93 8.25
N LYS A 44 -4.16 -5.71 8.77
CA LYS A 44 -3.85 -5.48 10.18
C LYS A 44 -5.10 -5.82 11.00
N LEU A 45 -4.99 -6.79 11.89
CA LEU A 45 -6.11 -7.30 12.67
C LEU A 45 -6.54 -6.31 13.78
N PRO A 46 -7.84 -6.23 14.13
CA PRO A 46 -8.30 -5.39 15.22
C PRO A 46 -7.82 -5.92 16.57
N LYS A 47 -7.81 -5.06 17.57
CA LYS A 47 -7.62 -5.48 18.96
C LYS A 47 -8.86 -6.25 19.42
N THR A 48 -8.66 -7.40 20.06
CA THR A 48 -9.74 -8.23 20.59
C THR A 48 -9.50 -8.57 22.05
N ARG A 49 -10.58 -8.78 22.81
CA ARG A 49 -10.48 -9.29 24.17
C ARG A 49 -10.26 -10.79 24.16
N GLN A 50 -9.52 -11.32 25.12
CA GLN A 50 -9.47 -12.77 25.32
C GLN A 50 -10.85 -13.25 25.78
N THR A 51 -11.34 -14.29 25.11
CA THR A 51 -12.57 -15.01 25.46
C THR A 51 -12.29 -16.50 25.36
N ASN A 52 -13.22 -17.34 25.82
CA ASN A 52 -13.09 -18.80 25.64
C ASN A 52 -13.33 -19.24 24.18
N ASN A 53 -13.84 -18.34 23.33
CA ASN A 53 -14.31 -18.67 21.98
C ASN A 53 -13.36 -18.19 20.86
N ASN A 54 -12.36 -17.35 21.16
CA ASN A 54 -11.39 -16.90 20.16
C ASN A 54 -10.09 -17.68 20.26
N PHE A 55 -9.58 -18.08 19.09
CA PHE A 55 -8.30 -18.77 18.93
C PHE A 55 -7.12 -18.01 19.56
N MET A 56 -7.15 -16.68 19.46
CA MET A 56 -6.16 -15.79 20.09
C MET A 56 -6.77 -14.44 20.44
N ALA A 57 -6.31 -13.84 21.55
CA ALA A 57 -6.46 -12.40 21.77
C ALA A 57 -5.48 -11.64 20.87
N LEU A 58 -6.01 -10.63 20.18
CA LEU A 58 -5.25 -9.79 19.27
C LEU A 58 -4.96 -8.45 19.95
N THR A 59 -3.73 -8.00 19.87
CA THR A 59 -3.29 -6.72 20.43
C THR A 59 -3.57 -5.55 19.48
N GLY A 60 -3.89 -5.84 18.22
CA GLY A 60 -4.05 -4.85 17.16
C GLY A 60 -2.76 -4.59 16.39
N HIS A 61 -1.73 -5.42 16.59
CA HIS A 61 -0.43 -5.32 15.93
C HIS A 61 -0.27 -6.35 14.81
N GLU A 62 -1.05 -7.42 14.89
CA GLU A 62 -0.96 -8.62 14.09
C GLU A 62 -1.39 -8.36 12.65
N MET A 63 -0.78 -9.10 11.73
CA MET A 63 -0.91 -8.88 10.30
C MET A 63 -1.19 -10.19 9.57
N LEU A 64 -2.36 -10.30 8.94
CA LEU A 64 -2.61 -11.31 7.92
C LEU A 64 -2.13 -10.80 6.56
N TYR A 65 -1.41 -11.64 5.83
CA TYR A 65 -0.75 -11.28 4.59
C TYR A 65 -1.05 -12.27 3.48
N TYR A 66 -1.26 -11.74 2.29
CA TYR A 66 -1.45 -12.51 1.06
C TYR A 66 -0.79 -11.78 -0.11
N ASP A 67 -0.04 -12.49 -0.94
CA ASP A 67 0.69 -11.88 -2.04
C ASP A 67 0.68 -12.72 -3.33
N SER A 68 1.28 -12.14 -4.36
CA SER A 68 1.45 -12.78 -5.67
C SER A 68 2.23 -14.11 -5.68
N LYS A 69 2.90 -14.49 -4.60
CA LYS A 69 3.68 -15.74 -4.46
C LYS A 69 3.00 -16.76 -3.55
N SER A 70 1.95 -16.35 -2.84
CA SER A 70 1.22 -17.17 -1.88
C SER A 70 0.41 -18.25 -2.59
N GLY A 71 0.30 -19.44 -1.97
CA GLY A 71 -0.61 -20.49 -2.45
C GLY A 71 -2.06 -19.99 -2.46
N LYS A 72 -2.86 -20.42 -3.45
CA LYS A 72 -4.24 -19.92 -3.64
C LYS A 72 -5.06 -20.04 -2.35
N GLY A 73 -5.57 -18.92 -1.85
CA GLY A 73 -6.42 -18.85 -0.65
C GLY A 73 -5.68 -18.98 0.70
N ILE A 74 -4.36 -19.10 0.70
CA ILE A 74 -3.57 -19.29 1.93
C ILE A 74 -3.06 -17.94 2.43
N TRP A 75 -3.71 -17.42 3.48
CA TRP A 75 -3.25 -16.25 4.21
C TRP A 75 -2.21 -16.64 5.25
N SER A 76 -1.17 -15.83 5.38
CA SER A 76 -0.12 -16.02 6.39
C SER A 76 -0.27 -15.02 7.52
N LEU A 77 -0.32 -15.49 8.76
CA LEU A 77 -0.13 -14.64 9.92
C LEU A 77 1.36 -14.32 10.04
N LEU A 78 1.73 -13.06 9.84
CA LEU A 78 3.13 -12.62 9.92
C LEU A 78 3.59 -12.59 11.37
N ALA A 79 4.84 -13.00 11.60
CA ALA A 79 5.49 -12.89 12.91
C ALA A 79 5.86 -11.43 13.29
N GLY A 80 5.77 -10.50 12.34
CA GLY A 80 6.07 -9.09 12.55
C GLY A 80 4.88 -8.29 13.10
N SER A 81 5.19 -7.14 13.68
CA SER A 81 4.21 -6.13 14.08
C SER A 81 4.10 -5.03 13.03
N ILE A 82 2.90 -4.50 12.79
CA ILE A 82 2.70 -3.32 11.93
C ILE A 82 3.47 -2.08 12.42
N TYR A 83 3.80 -2.01 13.71
CA TYR A 83 4.63 -0.94 14.30
C TYR A 83 6.13 -1.19 14.12
N GLY A 84 6.53 -2.44 13.87
CA GLY A 84 7.92 -2.85 13.72
C GLY A 84 8.43 -2.75 12.28
N LYS A 85 9.75 -2.88 12.11
CA LYS A 85 10.39 -2.93 10.79
C LYS A 85 10.58 -4.37 10.30
N GLU A 86 10.78 -5.28 11.23
CA GLU A 86 11.03 -6.69 10.96
C GLU A 86 9.75 -7.40 10.53
N ASN A 87 9.84 -8.22 9.47
CA ASN A 87 8.70 -8.97 8.96
C ASN A 87 7.53 -8.07 8.55
N ASN A 88 7.80 -6.84 8.10
CA ASN A 88 6.79 -5.84 7.80
C ASN A 88 6.83 -5.41 6.31
N PRO A 89 5.89 -5.89 5.48
CA PRO A 89 5.87 -5.55 4.05
C PRO A 89 5.61 -4.05 3.78
N VAL A 90 4.89 -3.36 4.67
CA VAL A 90 4.64 -1.92 4.53
C VAL A 90 5.91 -1.13 4.76
N TRP A 91 6.65 -1.46 5.83
CA TRP A 91 7.99 -0.90 6.04
C TRP A 91 8.88 -1.14 4.81
N HIS A 92 8.96 -2.38 4.33
CA HIS A 92 9.89 -2.75 3.26
C HIS A 92 9.56 -2.05 1.96
N THR A 93 8.27 -1.90 1.66
CA THR A 93 7.79 -1.15 0.51
C THR A 93 8.17 0.33 0.61
N LEU A 94 8.00 0.95 1.78
CA LEU A 94 8.29 2.37 2.01
C LEU A 94 9.77 2.68 2.29
N ALA A 95 10.63 1.67 2.41
CA ALA A 95 12.06 1.85 2.65
C ALA A 95 12.75 2.94 1.79
N PRO A 96 12.46 3.06 0.46
CA PRO A 96 13.12 4.04 -0.40
C PRO A 96 12.83 5.51 -0.04
N ILE A 97 11.67 5.84 0.55
CA ILE A 97 11.30 7.24 0.82
C ILE A 97 11.95 7.78 2.10
N TYR A 98 12.48 6.92 2.96
CA TYR A 98 13.22 7.32 4.16
C TYR A 98 14.68 7.68 3.88
N GLN A 99 15.18 7.42 2.66
CA GLN A 99 16.59 7.63 2.29
C GLN A 99 16.81 8.94 1.50
N ASN A 100 15.76 9.75 1.29
CA ASN A 100 15.77 11.01 0.53
C ASN A 100 16.52 10.93 -0.81
N GLU A 101 16.28 9.86 -1.56
CA GLU A 101 17.00 9.60 -2.79
C GLU A 101 16.45 10.41 -3.97
N THR A 102 17.36 10.97 -4.77
CA THR A 102 17.02 11.75 -5.97
C THR A 102 16.43 10.90 -7.10
N ASP A 103 16.62 9.59 -7.06
CA ASP A 103 16.08 8.65 -8.03
C ASP A 103 14.67 8.14 -7.64
N VAL A 104 14.06 8.65 -6.56
CA VAL A 104 12.70 8.27 -6.09
C VAL A 104 11.80 9.49 -5.95
N ALA A 105 10.68 9.49 -6.65
CA ALA A 105 9.61 10.47 -6.50
C ALA A 105 8.45 9.82 -5.74
N TYR A 106 7.75 10.60 -4.90
CA TYR A 106 6.55 10.08 -4.24
C TYR A 106 5.55 11.16 -3.85
N VAL A 107 4.29 10.73 -3.69
CA VAL A 107 3.25 11.47 -2.97
C VAL A 107 2.67 10.57 -1.88
N ALA A 108 2.48 11.12 -0.68
CA ALA A 108 1.65 10.55 0.37
C ALA A 108 0.38 11.39 0.48
N TYR A 109 -0.78 10.72 0.46
CA TYR A 109 -2.09 11.34 0.48
C TYR A 109 -2.98 10.68 1.52
N ASN A 110 -3.78 11.50 2.23
CA ASN A 110 -4.71 11.02 3.25
C ASN A 110 -5.77 12.11 3.51
N ASP A 111 -7.04 11.75 3.67
CA ASP A 111 -8.10 12.69 4.07
C ASP A 111 -8.08 13.00 5.58
N GLN A 112 -7.43 12.16 6.37
CA GLN A 112 -7.21 12.33 7.80
C GLN A 112 -5.71 12.43 8.07
N LEU A 113 -5.13 13.60 7.81
CA LEU A 113 -3.69 13.86 7.83
C LEU A 113 -3.03 13.65 9.20
N PRO A 114 -1.76 13.23 9.30
CA PRO A 114 -1.01 13.33 10.57
C PRO A 114 -1.06 14.75 11.16
N HIS A 115 -0.98 14.88 12.49
CA HIS A 115 -1.19 16.16 13.20
C HIS A 115 -0.25 17.29 12.77
N GLU A 116 0.94 16.96 12.28
CA GLU A 116 1.90 17.93 11.76
C GLU A 116 1.53 18.52 10.38
N PHE A 117 0.47 18.03 9.73
CA PHE A 117 0.02 18.49 8.41
C PHE A 117 -1.42 19.01 8.45
N ASN A 118 -1.70 19.97 7.57
CA ASN A 118 -3.01 20.61 7.44
C ASN A 118 -3.51 20.57 5.99
N GLY A 119 -4.82 20.79 5.83
CA GLY A 119 -5.48 20.86 4.53
C GLY A 119 -6.44 19.69 4.27
N THR A 120 -7.41 19.92 3.41
CA THR A 120 -8.38 18.92 2.94
C THR A 120 -8.69 19.14 1.47
N ARG A 121 -9.14 18.09 0.79
CA ARG A 121 -9.48 18.13 -0.63
C ARG A 121 -10.80 17.42 -0.98
N GLY A 122 -11.54 16.94 0.03
CA GLY A 122 -12.84 16.29 -0.13
C GLY A 122 -12.79 14.83 -0.61
N GLY A 123 -11.66 14.35 -1.15
CA GLY A 123 -11.48 12.95 -1.52
C GLY A 123 -11.25 12.05 -0.30
N HIS A 124 -12.08 11.04 -0.08
CA HIS A 124 -11.90 10.03 0.97
C HIS A 124 -10.97 8.90 0.51
N THR A 125 -9.69 9.23 0.33
CA THR A 125 -8.68 8.31 -0.18
C THR A 125 -7.36 8.47 0.58
N LYS A 126 -6.67 7.36 0.82
CA LYS A 126 -5.41 7.33 1.57
C LYS A 126 -4.41 6.35 0.93
N GLY A 127 -3.15 6.75 0.87
CA GLY A 127 -2.12 5.92 0.28
C GLY A 127 -0.82 6.64 -0.01
N ILE A 128 0.09 5.89 -0.62
CA ILE A 128 1.39 6.34 -1.06
C ILE A 128 1.60 5.84 -2.50
N LEU A 129 1.94 6.77 -3.39
CA LEU A 129 2.38 6.45 -4.75
C LEU A 129 3.86 6.79 -4.85
N MET A 130 4.70 5.80 -5.16
CA MET A 130 6.14 5.97 -5.33
C MET A 130 6.53 5.50 -6.73
N ALA A 131 7.41 6.26 -7.37
CA ALA A 131 8.00 5.93 -8.66
C ALA A 131 9.52 6.11 -8.57
N GLY A 132 10.26 5.19 -9.18
CA GLY A 132 11.72 5.27 -9.27
C GLY A 132 12.21 5.38 -10.70
N THR A 133 13.47 5.81 -10.87
CA THR A 133 14.19 5.82 -12.14
C THR A 133 15.51 5.05 -12.05
N LYS A 134 16.20 4.83 -13.18
CA LYS A 134 17.48 4.10 -13.28
C LYS A 134 17.41 2.72 -12.60
N LYS A 135 18.31 2.42 -11.66
CA LYS A 135 18.33 1.16 -10.88
C LYS A 135 17.05 0.94 -10.06
N LYS A 136 16.30 2.01 -9.81
CA LYS A 136 15.05 2.02 -9.05
C LYS A 136 13.79 1.99 -9.92
N GLU A 137 13.93 1.87 -11.23
CA GLU A 137 12.81 1.96 -12.18
C GLU A 137 11.66 1.01 -11.82
N GLY A 138 10.47 1.59 -11.63
CA GLY A 138 9.25 0.90 -11.24
C GLY A 138 8.33 1.81 -10.42
N ILE A 139 7.11 1.33 -10.18
CA ILE A 139 6.13 1.98 -9.31
C ILE A 139 5.67 1.00 -8.25
N ALA A 140 5.48 1.52 -7.04
CA ALA A 140 4.69 0.90 -5.99
C ALA A 140 3.52 1.85 -5.66
N TRP A 141 2.30 1.37 -5.85
CA TRP A 141 1.10 2.09 -5.42
C TRP A 141 0.48 1.35 -4.26
N LEU A 142 0.60 1.93 -3.06
CA LEU A 142 0.11 1.39 -1.79
C LEU A 142 -1.12 2.17 -1.34
N GLN A 143 -2.29 1.57 -1.44
CA GLN A 143 -3.53 2.10 -0.89
C GLN A 143 -3.77 1.55 0.52
N HIS A 144 -4.41 2.32 1.40
CA HIS A 144 -4.74 1.85 2.74
C HIS A 144 -5.95 2.55 3.36
N SER A 145 -6.44 2.02 4.48
CA SER A 145 -7.55 2.63 5.25
C SER A 145 -7.10 3.43 6.48
N VAL A 146 -5.80 3.42 6.80
CA VAL A 146 -5.24 3.94 8.05
C VAL A 146 -5.28 5.48 8.16
N PRO A 147 -6.05 6.06 9.11
CA PRO A 147 -6.01 7.50 9.38
C PRO A 147 -4.65 7.92 9.95
N ARG A 148 -4.22 9.16 9.72
CA ARG A 148 -2.98 9.75 10.27
C ARG A 148 -1.69 9.03 9.87
N PHE A 149 -1.74 8.11 8.91
CA PHE A 149 -0.58 7.46 8.30
C PHE A 149 -0.32 8.06 6.92
N LEU A 150 0.91 8.27 6.48
CA LEU A 150 2.22 8.14 7.11
C LEU A 150 2.64 9.44 7.83
N GLN A 151 3.27 9.35 9.01
CA GLN A 151 3.88 10.51 9.70
C GLN A 151 5.02 11.15 8.86
N ALA A 152 5.57 12.30 9.30
CA ALA A 152 6.68 12.92 8.59
C ALA A 152 7.83 11.92 8.32
N VAL A 153 8.23 11.74 7.05
CA VAL A 153 9.24 10.69 6.69
C VAL A 153 10.58 10.91 7.36
N THR A 154 10.91 12.15 7.71
CA THR A 154 12.12 12.51 8.46
C THR A 154 12.17 11.87 9.85
N LYS A 155 11.02 11.45 10.40
CA LYS A 155 10.91 10.73 11.68
C LYS A 155 11.02 9.20 11.53
N GLY A 156 11.25 8.71 10.30
CA GLY A 156 11.29 7.29 9.97
C GLY A 156 9.90 6.63 9.93
N TYR A 157 9.89 5.30 9.85
CA TYR A 157 8.65 4.52 9.85
C TYR A 157 7.94 4.60 11.19
N ARG A 158 6.71 5.10 11.18
CA ARG A 158 5.83 5.16 12.35
C ARG A 158 4.39 4.87 11.94
N TYR A 159 3.82 3.86 12.59
CA TYR A 159 2.40 3.55 12.47
C TYR A 159 1.63 4.29 13.57
N PRO A 160 0.46 4.88 13.28
CA PRO A 160 -0.23 5.73 14.25
C PRO A 160 -0.97 4.90 15.32
N GLU A 161 -1.01 5.40 16.55
CA GLU A 161 -1.59 4.70 17.70
C GLU A 161 -3.11 4.48 17.58
N ASN A 162 -3.82 5.40 16.93
CA ASN A 162 -5.25 5.25 16.66
C ASN A 162 -5.57 4.11 15.66
N GLY A 163 -4.56 3.48 15.07
CA GLY A 163 -4.69 2.30 14.22
C GLY A 163 -4.85 0.98 14.99
N LEU A 164 -4.74 0.97 16.33
CA LEU A 164 -4.79 -0.25 17.15
C LEU A 164 -6.17 -0.91 17.15
N GLU A 165 -7.21 -0.13 17.45
CA GLU A 165 -8.52 -0.67 17.82
C GLU A 165 -9.21 -1.36 16.64
N ASN A 166 -9.16 -0.74 15.45
CA ASN A 166 -9.87 -1.22 14.27
C ASN A 166 -8.95 -2.00 13.33
N GLY A 167 -9.55 -2.93 12.60
CA GLY A 167 -8.88 -3.58 11.47
C GLY A 167 -8.55 -2.57 10.37
N GLN A 168 -7.40 -2.75 9.71
CA GLN A 168 -6.96 -1.87 8.63
C GLN A 168 -6.46 -2.68 7.44
N LEU A 169 -6.84 -2.25 6.24
CA LEU A 169 -6.44 -2.88 4.99
C LEU A 169 -5.35 -2.07 4.31
N PHE A 170 -4.42 -2.78 3.69
CA PHE A 170 -3.47 -2.25 2.74
C PHE A 170 -3.48 -3.11 1.49
N PHE A 171 -3.39 -2.46 0.34
CA PHE A 171 -3.25 -3.10 -0.94
C PHE A 171 -2.13 -2.42 -1.72
N CYS A 172 -1.18 -3.22 -2.20
CA CYS A 172 -0.05 -2.72 -2.97
C CYS A 172 0.03 -3.40 -4.32
N ILE A 173 0.25 -2.63 -5.39
CA ILE A 173 0.59 -3.15 -6.72
C ILE A 173 1.93 -2.61 -7.22
N SER A 174 2.70 -3.50 -7.84
CA SER A 174 3.95 -3.19 -8.54
C SER A 174 3.68 -3.07 -10.04
N VAL A 175 3.83 -1.87 -10.60
CA VAL A 175 3.57 -1.63 -12.03
C VAL A 175 4.76 -0.93 -12.70
N PRO A 176 4.92 -1.05 -14.03
CA PRO A 176 5.93 -0.32 -14.78
C PRO A 176 5.77 1.21 -14.66
N VAL A 177 6.88 1.94 -14.68
CA VAL A 177 6.91 3.41 -14.49
C VAL A 177 6.08 4.19 -15.51
N LYS A 178 5.83 3.62 -16.70
CA LYS A 178 4.94 4.20 -17.72
C LYS A 178 3.52 4.49 -17.23
N TYR A 179 3.06 3.88 -16.14
CA TYR A 179 1.74 4.13 -15.56
C TYR A 179 1.71 5.33 -14.58
N ALA A 180 2.82 6.06 -14.40
CA ALA A 180 2.90 7.19 -13.48
C ALA A 180 1.80 8.24 -13.72
N ASP A 181 1.64 8.69 -14.98
CA ASP A 181 0.62 9.68 -15.32
C ASP A 181 -0.80 9.15 -15.16
N VAL A 182 -1.04 7.88 -15.51
CA VAL A 182 -2.35 7.24 -15.32
C VAL A 182 -2.72 7.26 -13.84
N LEU A 183 -1.84 6.79 -12.97
CA LEU A 183 -2.09 6.77 -11.52
C LEU A 183 -2.22 8.18 -10.94
N ALA A 184 -1.46 9.16 -11.45
CA ALA A 184 -1.59 10.55 -11.04
C ALA A 184 -2.95 11.15 -11.43
N ILE A 185 -3.49 10.82 -12.61
CA ILE A 185 -4.85 11.20 -13.00
C ILE A 185 -5.88 10.59 -12.05
N HIS A 186 -5.73 9.31 -11.69
CA HIS A 186 -6.62 8.66 -10.70
C HIS A 186 -6.64 9.44 -9.37
N LEU A 187 -5.47 9.81 -8.85
CA LEU A 187 -5.37 10.62 -7.62
C LEU A 187 -6.02 12.00 -7.78
N GLN A 188 -5.88 12.64 -8.94
CA GLN A 188 -6.52 13.94 -9.21
C GLN A 188 -8.04 13.82 -9.28
N VAL A 189 -8.58 12.80 -9.96
CA VAL A 189 -10.02 12.53 -10.06
C VAL A 189 -10.61 12.25 -8.69
N GLN A 190 -9.95 11.44 -7.87
CA GLN A 190 -10.35 11.15 -6.48
C GLN A 190 -10.27 12.36 -5.55
N ALA A 191 -9.69 13.48 -6.01
CA ALA A 191 -9.33 14.62 -5.17
C ALA A 191 -8.48 14.19 -3.96
N ALA A 192 -7.46 13.36 -4.20
CA ALA A 192 -6.54 12.90 -3.17
C ALA A 192 -5.82 14.08 -2.49
N ASN A 193 -5.83 14.10 -1.17
CA ASN A 193 -5.21 15.17 -0.39
C ASN A 193 -3.72 14.89 -0.15
N VAL A 194 -2.86 15.31 -1.08
CA VAL A 194 -1.40 15.15 -0.97
C VAL A 194 -0.84 16.08 0.09
N TYR A 195 -0.23 15.51 1.13
CA TYR A 195 0.32 16.28 2.25
C TYR A 195 1.86 16.27 2.30
N GLN A 196 2.50 15.18 1.86
CA GLN A 196 3.95 15.06 1.78
C GLN A 196 4.38 14.50 0.42
N ARG A 197 5.50 14.98 -0.11
CA ARG A 197 5.97 14.62 -1.46
C ARG A 197 7.47 14.78 -1.62
N ASN A 198 8.05 14.06 -2.59
CA ASN A 198 9.38 14.31 -3.14
C ASN A 198 9.30 14.40 -4.66
N ALA A 199 9.73 15.54 -5.23
CA ALA A 199 9.55 15.87 -6.65
C ALA A 199 10.91 16.07 -7.36
N PRO A 200 11.71 15.02 -7.55
CA PRO A 200 12.97 15.11 -8.28
C PRO A 200 12.75 15.44 -9.75
N LYS A 201 13.71 16.15 -10.38
CA LYS A 201 13.59 16.68 -11.75
C LYS A 201 13.23 15.64 -12.81
N TRP A 202 13.68 14.39 -12.68
CA TRP A 202 13.37 13.34 -13.66
C TRP A 202 11.86 13.10 -13.79
N ALA A 203 11.08 13.37 -12.74
CA ALA A 203 9.64 13.18 -12.75
C ALA A 203 8.92 14.15 -13.72
N GLN A 204 9.59 15.21 -14.20
CA GLN A 204 9.06 16.09 -15.26
C GLN A 204 8.77 15.36 -16.58
N ALA A 205 9.39 14.19 -16.79
CA ALA A 205 9.07 13.33 -17.94
C ALA A 205 7.64 12.75 -17.90
N TYR A 206 6.96 12.85 -16.77
CA TYR A 206 5.59 12.38 -16.53
C TYR A 206 4.73 13.59 -16.11
N PRO A 207 4.10 14.31 -17.06
CA PRO A 207 3.48 15.61 -16.79
C PRO A 207 2.39 15.59 -15.71
N GLU A 208 1.53 14.58 -15.68
CA GLU A 208 0.44 14.48 -14.70
C GLU A 208 0.98 14.07 -13.33
N PHE A 209 1.99 13.21 -13.30
CA PHE A 209 2.70 12.88 -12.08
C PHE A 209 3.48 14.08 -11.51
N TRP A 210 4.11 14.88 -12.37
CA TRP A 210 4.76 16.12 -11.99
C TRP A 210 3.78 17.13 -11.40
N ARG A 211 2.59 17.26 -11.97
CA ARG A 211 1.52 18.13 -11.46
C ARG A 211 1.09 17.71 -10.06
N ILE A 212 0.75 16.44 -9.83
CA ILE A 212 0.34 15.97 -8.49
C ILE A 212 1.48 16.09 -7.46
N LEU A 213 2.72 15.86 -7.87
CA LEU A 213 3.92 16.07 -7.04
C LEU A 213 4.07 17.54 -6.59
N ASN A 214 3.65 18.49 -7.42
CA ASN A 214 3.66 19.92 -7.09
C ASN A 214 2.34 20.42 -6.49
N LYS A 215 1.42 19.51 -6.16
CA LYS A 215 0.07 19.84 -5.67
C LYS A 215 -0.69 20.75 -6.64
N GLU A 216 -0.43 20.59 -7.93
CA GLU A 216 -1.17 21.21 -9.03
C GLU A 216 -2.21 20.21 -9.52
N TYR A 217 -3.48 20.54 -9.38
CA TYR A 217 -4.56 19.60 -9.66
C TYR A 217 -5.45 20.12 -10.79
N MET A 218 -6.24 19.24 -11.38
CA MET A 218 -7.29 19.62 -12.34
C MET A 218 -8.21 20.67 -11.73
N ARG A 219 -8.39 21.80 -12.43
CA ARG A 219 -9.24 22.91 -11.98
C ARG A 219 -10.72 22.53 -11.93
N ARG A 220 -11.16 21.67 -12.85
CA ARG A 220 -12.54 21.18 -12.96
C ARG A 220 -12.49 19.69 -13.31
N VAL A 221 -12.93 18.86 -12.37
CA VAL A 221 -13.19 17.44 -12.62
C VAL A 221 -14.71 17.32 -12.83
N PRO A 222 -15.21 16.81 -13.98
CA PRO A 222 -16.64 16.60 -14.17
C PRO A 222 -17.20 15.69 -13.08
N LYS A 223 -18.38 16.01 -12.54
CA LYS A 223 -18.97 15.29 -11.40
C LYS A 223 -19.35 13.85 -11.75
N ASP A 224 -19.62 13.60 -13.02
CA ASP A 224 -19.99 12.33 -13.64
C ASP A 224 -18.79 11.58 -14.24
N LEU A 225 -17.57 12.10 -14.09
CA LEU A 225 -16.37 11.42 -14.60
C LEU A 225 -16.06 10.18 -13.75
N LEU A 226 -16.33 9.00 -14.31
CA LEU A 226 -15.74 7.75 -13.83
C LEU A 226 -14.48 7.45 -14.65
N LYS A 227 -13.31 7.51 -14.02
CA LYS A 227 -12.04 7.20 -14.67
C LYS A 227 -11.74 5.72 -14.50
N VAL A 228 -11.72 4.97 -15.59
CA VAL A 228 -11.40 3.54 -15.64
C VAL A 228 -10.14 3.35 -16.49
N ASP A 229 -9.15 2.65 -15.95
CA ASP A 229 -7.94 2.27 -16.68
C ASP A 229 -7.54 0.83 -16.35
N PHE A 230 -7.02 0.12 -17.34
CA PHE A 230 -6.48 -1.22 -17.17
C PHE A 230 -4.96 -1.16 -17.13
N LEU A 231 -4.41 -1.56 -15.99
CA LEU A 231 -2.98 -1.63 -15.75
C LEU A 231 -2.52 -3.08 -15.88
N LEU A 232 -1.24 -3.24 -16.21
CA LEU A 232 -0.56 -4.52 -16.10
C LEU A 232 0.50 -4.40 -15.02
N THR A 233 0.44 -5.29 -14.05
CA THR A 233 1.52 -5.44 -13.07
C THR A 233 2.83 -5.87 -13.75
N ASN A 234 3.93 -5.85 -13.01
CA ASN A 234 5.24 -6.29 -13.51
C ASN A 234 5.23 -7.76 -13.97
N LYS A 235 4.36 -8.61 -13.40
CA LYS A 235 4.11 -10.00 -13.83
C LYS A 235 2.90 -10.15 -14.75
N ARG A 236 2.48 -9.06 -15.41
CA ARG A 236 1.41 -9.04 -16.42
C ARG A 236 0.05 -9.49 -15.91
N LYS A 237 -0.24 -9.30 -14.61
CA LYS A 237 -1.60 -9.44 -14.08
C LYS A 237 -2.40 -8.18 -14.40
N LEU A 238 -3.62 -8.38 -14.87
CA LEU A 238 -4.54 -7.29 -15.18
C LEU A 238 -5.06 -6.69 -13.88
N VAL A 239 -5.00 -5.37 -13.76
CA VAL A 239 -5.58 -4.61 -12.66
C VAL A 239 -6.49 -3.54 -13.26
N MET A 240 -7.77 -3.57 -12.91
CA MET A 240 -8.70 -2.50 -13.24
C MET A 240 -8.64 -1.44 -12.14
N ALA A 241 -8.19 -0.24 -12.50
CA ALA A 241 -8.20 0.92 -11.61
C ALA A 241 -9.42 1.77 -11.92
N ILE A 242 -10.18 2.13 -10.90
CA ILE A 242 -11.40 2.94 -11.01
C ILE A 242 -11.29 4.12 -10.04
N ALA A 243 -11.55 5.33 -10.53
CA ALA A 243 -11.58 6.56 -9.74
C ALA A 243 -12.85 7.35 -10.02
N LYS A 244 -13.44 7.88 -8.94
CA LYS A 244 -14.62 8.76 -8.98
C LYS A 244 -14.32 10.07 -8.24
N PRO A 245 -14.93 11.19 -8.63
CA PRO A 245 -14.86 12.45 -7.88
C PRO A 245 -15.59 12.35 -6.53
N PRO A 246 -15.31 13.26 -5.58
CA PRO A 246 -15.97 13.28 -4.26
C PRO A 246 -17.50 13.27 -4.35
N ASN A 247 -18.05 14.06 -5.27
CA ASN A 247 -19.50 14.24 -5.46
C ASN A 247 -20.03 13.42 -6.64
N TYR A 248 -19.47 12.22 -6.87
CA TYR A 248 -19.98 11.31 -7.91
C TYR A 248 -21.45 10.94 -7.64
N PRO A 249 -22.37 11.08 -8.62
CA PRO A 249 -23.80 11.02 -8.36
C PRO A 249 -24.37 9.61 -8.23
N LYS A 250 -23.63 8.56 -8.63
CA LYS A 250 -24.09 7.18 -8.62
C LYS A 250 -23.43 6.35 -7.53
N ASP A 251 -24.12 5.29 -7.09
CA ASP A 251 -23.54 4.30 -6.19
C ASP A 251 -22.50 3.46 -6.95
N ILE A 252 -21.27 3.44 -6.45
CA ILE A 252 -20.16 2.77 -7.16
C ILE A 252 -20.32 1.25 -7.19
N TYR A 253 -20.91 0.65 -6.17
CA TYR A 253 -20.98 -0.80 -6.06
C TYR A 253 -22.10 -1.35 -6.94
N THR A 254 -23.29 -0.78 -6.84
CA THR A 254 -24.48 -1.28 -7.54
C THR A 254 -24.61 -0.76 -8.97
N GLN A 255 -24.16 0.46 -9.26
CA GLN A 255 -24.39 1.09 -10.57
C GLN A 255 -23.13 1.20 -11.44
N GLU A 256 -21.95 0.84 -10.94
CA GLU A 256 -20.71 0.92 -11.73
C GLU A 256 -19.94 -0.40 -11.71
N LEU A 257 -19.59 -0.94 -10.54
CA LEU A 257 -18.71 -2.10 -10.46
C LEU A 257 -19.29 -3.34 -11.15
N GLY A 258 -20.59 -3.63 -10.99
CA GLY A 258 -21.23 -4.75 -11.71
C GLY A 258 -21.08 -4.63 -13.24
N HIS A 259 -21.25 -3.42 -13.79
CA HIS A 259 -21.08 -3.16 -15.21
C HIS A 259 -19.61 -3.25 -15.65
N GLN A 260 -18.67 -2.71 -14.86
CA GLN A 260 -17.25 -2.70 -15.21
C GLN A 260 -16.62 -4.09 -15.10
N MET A 261 -17.00 -4.87 -14.09
CA MET A 261 -16.43 -6.19 -13.80
C MET A 261 -17.12 -7.32 -14.58
N ASN A 262 -18.33 -7.08 -15.10
CA ASN A 262 -19.20 -8.11 -15.67
C ASN A 262 -19.36 -9.32 -14.73
N ASP A 263 -19.50 -9.04 -13.44
CA ASP A 263 -19.62 -10.03 -12.36
C ASP A 263 -20.42 -9.43 -11.19
N SER A 264 -20.95 -10.30 -10.33
CA SER A 264 -21.58 -9.93 -9.07
C SER A 264 -20.54 -9.60 -8.00
N ILE A 265 -20.85 -8.64 -7.13
CA ILE A 265 -19.97 -8.28 -6.01
C ILE A 265 -20.72 -8.32 -4.69
N THR A 266 -20.21 -9.08 -3.73
CA THR A 266 -20.71 -9.05 -2.36
C THR A 266 -20.01 -7.94 -1.60
N VAL A 267 -20.78 -6.97 -1.11
CA VAL A 267 -20.25 -5.83 -0.36
C VAL A 267 -20.90 -5.75 1.01
N GLN A 268 -20.11 -5.42 2.02
CA GLN A 268 -20.61 -5.02 3.33
C GLN A 268 -20.06 -3.63 3.63
N SER A 269 -20.94 -2.64 3.72
CA SER A 269 -20.59 -1.26 4.08
C SER A 269 -21.00 -0.95 5.52
N TRP A 270 -20.42 0.12 6.08
CA TRP A 270 -20.84 0.61 7.39
C TRP A 270 -22.30 1.05 7.34
N LYS A 271 -23.15 0.47 8.22
CA LYS A 271 -24.58 0.78 8.30
C LYS A 271 -24.92 2.20 8.79
N ASN A 272 -23.91 2.97 9.20
CA ASN A 272 -24.06 4.31 9.80
C ASN A 272 -23.60 5.44 8.87
N GLY A 273 -23.52 5.21 7.56
CA GLY A 273 -23.20 6.23 6.56
C GLY A 273 -24.41 7.04 6.11
N ALA A 274 -24.18 8.11 5.34
CA ALA A 274 -25.25 8.87 4.68
C ALA A 274 -25.92 8.09 3.52
N GLY A 275 -25.32 6.98 3.09
CA GLY A 275 -25.95 6.03 2.18
C GLY A 275 -26.91 5.13 2.96
N GLY A 276 -28.12 4.96 2.45
CA GLY A 276 -29.10 4.04 3.03
C GLY A 276 -28.54 2.61 3.12
N ALA A 277 -29.06 1.84 4.09
CA ALA A 277 -28.77 0.42 4.16
C ALA A 277 -29.17 -0.26 2.84
N GLN A 278 -28.20 -0.92 2.21
CA GLN A 278 -28.48 -1.79 1.07
C GLN A 278 -29.18 -3.06 1.56
N ASP A 279 -30.05 -3.63 0.73
CA ASP A 279 -30.65 -4.93 1.02
C ASP A 279 -29.60 -6.05 0.96
N GLN A 280 -29.91 -7.22 1.53
CA GLN A 280 -28.95 -8.34 1.56
C GLN A 280 -28.69 -8.94 0.16
N HIS A 281 -29.39 -8.47 -0.87
CA HIS A 281 -29.48 -9.08 -2.19
C HIS A 281 -28.86 -8.22 -3.30
N CYS A 282 -27.97 -7.29 -2.93
CA CYS A 282 -27.06 -6.67 -3.90
C CYS A 282 -26.27 -7.71 -4.69
#